data_AF-A0A8J2VQT2-F1
#
_entry.id   AF-A0A8J2VQT2-F1
#
_cell.length_a   1.000
_cell.length_b   1.000
_cell.length_c   1.000
_cell.angle_alpha   90.00
_cell.angle_beta   90.00
_cell.angle_gamma   90.00
#
_symmetry.space_group_name_H-M   'P 1'
#
loop_
_entity.id
_entity.type
_entity.pdbx_description
1 polymer ?
#
loop_
_entity_poly.entity_id
_entity_poly.type
_entity_poly.pdbx_seq_one_letter_code
_entity_poly.pdbx_strand_id
1 'polypeptide(L)'
;MARHHTSSRLASHSLRNYIVAFILLGVPVGYCQIEKLYVDVKDMNLLVDETRLFKLVQIGEYNTSLQVSSNIQHPDIVQFVPPKIDIPGSDLPNETVEITYDICAYGKSPGHSEVTFNVTPSGFVNLDTVFVRVTVMYSNAIYVISYIMGWIYFLAWSVSFYPQIYINFKRKSVVGLNFDFLALNIMGFAMYSLFNCGLYFSKDIQSEYFSRHPRSLNPVQLNDVFFSLHASFATLITITQCFIYERENQRVSVTGRCVLGGMAGVALVSASVAGAGKLAWLDFLNYCSYIKLCITLIKYVPQAYMNYKRKSTVGWSIGNIFLDFVGGSLSVLQMTLNAYNYNDWVSFFGDATKFGLGLFSLVFDIFFILQHYVFYREHKDLMFDSSEEGSIRTNGGSEYYLVPTWFGANGLPTTVTGDCHATDTFHTTVGVASGRHRMRVCGASIKNILKNVLTRRRWSPVAVVGGPFVPSLKLEK
;
A
#
# COMPACT_ATOMS: atom_id res chain seq x y z
N MET A 1 -24.78 -49.98 -4.95
CA MET A 1 -25.21 -48.56 -4.90
C MET A 1 -25.59 -48.11 -3.46
N ALA A 2 -24.89 -48.56 -2.41
CA ALA A 2 -25.26 -48.28 -1.01
C ALA A 2 -24.10 -47.81 -0.10
N ARG A 3 -22.90 -47.56 -0.64
CA ARG A 3 -21.74 -47.08 0.15
C ARG A 3 -21.46 -45.56 0.03
N HIS A 4 -22.13 -44.85 -0.88
CA HIS A 4 -21.89 -43.40 -1.08
C HIS A 4 -22.81 -42.48 -0.28
N HIS A 5 -23.90 -42.98 0.31
CA HIS A 5 -24.88 -42.14 1.01
C HIS A 5 -24.61 -41.94 2.52
N THR A 6 -23.75 -42.76 3.14
CA THR A 6 -23.43 -42.68 4.57
C THR A 6 -22.32 -41.67 4.89
N SER A 7 -21.41 -41.39 3.94
CA SER A 7 -20.30 -40.46 4.15
C SER A 7 -20.72 -38.98 4.14
N SER A 8 -21.79 -38.61 3.43
CA SER A 8 -22.25 -37.21 3.35
C SER A 8 -23.06 -36.77 4.57
N ARG A 9 -23.75 -37.71 5.25
CA ARG A 9 -24.52 -37.43 6.47
C ARG A 9 -23.61 -37.23 7.69
N LEU A 10 -22.51 -37.97 7.80
CA LEU A 10 -21.53 -37.81 8.90
C LEU A 10 -20.76 -36.48 8.81
N ALA A 11 -20.44 -36.00 7.61
CA ALA A 11 -19.77 -34.71 7.40
C ALA A 11 -20.67 -33.51 7.73
N SER A 12 -21.98 -33.61 7.47
CA SER A 12 -22.97 -32.55 7.77
C SER A 12 -23.19 -32.34 9.27
N HIS A 13 -23.22 -33.44 10.05
CA HIS A 13 -23.37 -33.35 11.51
C HIS A 13 -22.10 -32.83 12.20
N SER A 14 -20.91 -33.15 11.69
CA SER A 14 -19.65 -32.57 12.15
C SER A 14 -19.61 -31.05 11.93
N LEU A 15 -19.93 -30.59 10.71
CA LEU A 15 -19.88 -29.16 10.37
C LEU A 15 -20.92 -28.34 11.18
N ARG A 16 -22.12 -28.89 11.38
CA ARG A 16 -23.16 -28.23 12.20
C ARG A 16 -22.76 -28.10 13.67
N ASN A 17 -22.08 -29.10 14.22
CA ASN A 17 -21.60 -29.05 15.60
C ASN A 17 -20.43 -28.06 15.78
N TYR A 18 -19.57 -27.90 14.77
CA TYR A 18 -18.53 -26.86 14.78
C TYR A 18 -19.13 -25.45 14.62
N ILE A 19 -20.16 -25.26 13.79
CA ILE A 19 -20.83 -23.96 13.64
C ILE A 19 -21.59 -23.58 14.92
N VAL A 20 -22.26 -24.54 15.58
CA VAL A 20 -22.94 -24.29 16.87
C VAL A 20 -21.92 -24.03 17.99
N ALA A 21 -20.77 -24.71 17.99
CA ALA A 21 -19.67 -24.40 18.91
C ALA A 21 -19.05 -23.02 18.64
N PHE A 22 -18.94 -22.60 17.38
CA PHE A 22 -18.44 -21.28 17.00
C PHE A 22 -19.42 -20.15 17.34
N ILE A 23 -20.74 -20.43 17.33
CA ILE A 23 -21.77 -19.48 17.74
C ILE A 23 -21.92 -19.42 19.26
N LEU A 24 -21.72 -20.54 19.99
CA LEU A 24 -21.79 -20.56 21.46
C LEU A 24 -20.51 -20.04 22.15
N LEU A 25 -19.35 -20.11 21.48
CA LEU A 25 -18.12 -19.44 21.93
C LEU A 25 -18.06 -17.95 21.54
N GLY A 26 -19.05 -17.47 20.78
CA GLY A 26 -19.13 -16.10 20.25
C GLY A 26 -20.12 -15.18 20.96
N VAL A 27 -20.67 -15.57 22.11
CA VAL A 27 -21.41 -14.63 22.97
C VAL A 27 -20.43 -14.08 24.00
N PRO A 28 -19.96 -12.83 23.87
CA PRO A 28 -19.30 -12.18 24.98
C PRO A 28 -20.35 -12.10 26.09
N VAL A 29 -20.16 -12.86 27.17
CA VAL A 29 -20.81 -12.55 28.43
C VAL A 29 -20.16 -11.26 28.90
N GLY A 30 -20.63 -10.15 28.36
CA GLY A 30 -20.33 -8.82 28.84
C GLY A 30 -20.96 -8.71 30.21
N TYR A 31 -20.18 -9.02 31.25
CA TYR A 31 -20.42 -8.43 32.55
C TYR A 31 -20.32 -6.93 32.36
N CYS A 32 -21.47 -6.28 32.13
CA CYS A 32 -21.58 -4.84 32.11
C CYS A 32 -21.44 -4.38 33.57
N GLN A 33 -20.20 -4.24 34.03
CA GLN A 33 -19.97 -3.36 35.17
C GLN A 33 -20.33 -1.97 34.68
N ILE A 34 -21.33 -1.36 35.31
CA ILE A 34 -21.69 0.04 35.05
C ILE A 34 -20.43 0.86 35.38
N GLU A 35 -19.79 1.41 34.34
CA GLU A 35 -18.64 2.29 34.50
C GLU A 35 -19.10 3.54 35.27
N LYS A 36 -18.73 3.65 36.54
CA LYS A 36 -19.13 4.77 37.42
C LYS A 36 -18.48 6.10 37.04
N LEU A 37 -17.47 6.09 36.15
CA LEU A 37 -16.79 7.27 35.66
C LEU A 37 -16.25 7.00 34.25
N TYR A 38 -16.59 7.86 33.28
CA TYR A 38 -16.10 7.78 31.90
C TYR A 38 -16.05 9.17 31.25
N VAL A 39 -15.37 9.28 30.11
CA VAL A 39 -15.35 10.50 29.29
C VAL A 39 -16.30 10.36 28.11
N ASP A 40 -17.06 11.40 27.79
CA ASP A 40 -18.04 11.41 26.71
C ASP A 40 -17.41 11.25 25.30
N VAL A 41 -16.15 11.69 25.14
CA VAL A 41 -15.38 11.62 23.91
C VAL A 41 -14.09 10.83 24.13
N LYS A 42 -13.87 9.79 23.32
CA LYS A 42 -12.61 9.00 23.34
C LYS A 42 -11.58 9.49 22.35
N ASP A 43 -12.01 9.99 21.19
CA ASP A 43 -11.14 10.52 20.13
C ASP A 43 -11.53 11.96 19.80
N MET A 44 -10.57 12.88 19.93
CA MET A 44 -10.77 14.30 19.72
C MET A 44 -9.78 14.85 18.70
N ASN A 45 -10.32 15.48 17.67
CA ASN A 45 -9.54 16.24 16.69
C ASN A 45 -9.65 17.74 17.00
N LEU A 46 -8.51 18.43 16.99
CA LEU A 46 -8.40 19.87 17.21
C LEU A 46 -7.54 20.50 16.13
N LEU A 47 -7.80 21.76 15.79
CA LEU A 47 -6.81 22.60 15.13
C LEU A 47 -5.83 23.19 16.15
N VAL A 48 -4.65 23.60 15.68
CA VAL A 48 -3.75 24.43 16.48
C VAL A 48 -4.48 25.72 16.88
N ASP A 49 -4.33 26.11 18.14
CA ASP A 49 -5.00 27.24 18.79
C ASP A 49 -6.52 27.11 18.97
N GLU A 50 -7.10 25.94 18.66
CA GLU A 50 -8.51 25.66 18.91
C GLU A 50 -8.72 25.12 20.32
N THR A 51 -9.84 25.51 20.92
CA THR A 51 -10.33 24.97 22.20
C THR A 51 -11.62 24.18 21.98
N ARG A 52 -11.73 23.00 22.58
CA ARG A 52 -12.96 22.19 22.55
C ARG A 52 -13.33 21.73 23.95
N LEU A 53 -14.60 21.87 24.28
CA LEU A 53 -15.18 21.36 25.52
C LEU A 53 -15.60 19.90 25.34
N PHE A 54 -15.31 19.10 26.36
CA PHE A 54 -15.78 17.72 26.50
C PHE A 54 -16.09 17.46 27.97
N LYS A 55 -16.78 16.35 28.26
CA LYS A 55 -17.33 16.09 29.59
C LYS A 55 -16.77 14.83 30.21
N LEU A 56 -16.36 14.95 31.47
CA LEU A 56 -16.19 13.81 32.35
C LEU A 56 -17.54 13.50 32.99
N VAL A 57 -18.06 12.30 32.75
CA VAL A 57 -19.38 11.84 33.23
C VAL A 57 -19.18 10.86 34.38
N GLN A 58 -19.85 11.14 35.48
CA GLN A 58 -19.90 10.31 36.67
C GLN A 58 -21.30 9.72 36.80
N ILE A 59 -21.37 8.40 36.98
CA ILE A 59 -22.62 7.68 37.31
C ILE A 59 -22.54 7.22 38.77
N GLY A 60 -23.43 7.78 39.56
CA GLY A 60 -23.56 7.54 40.99
C GLY A 60 -22.57 8.35 41.83
N GLU A 61 -22.93 8.58 43.09
CA GLU A 61 -22.09 9.31 44.04
C GLU A 61 -21.13 8.37 44.80
N TYR A 62 -20.03 8.94 45.28
CA TYR A 62 -19.05 8.22 46.11
C TYR A 62 -19.22 8.63 47.57
N ASN A 63 -18.91 7.72 48.49
CA ASN A 63 -18.91 8.01 49.93
C ASN A 63 -17.72 8.88 50.38
N THR A 64 -16.75 9.10 49.49
CA THR A 64 -15.51 9.82 49.77
C THR A 64 -15.24 10.79 48.64
N SER A 65 -14.57 11.90 48.95
CA SER A 65 -14.13 12.87 47.94
C SER A 65 -13.02 12.27 47.08
N LEU A 66 -13.18 12.32 45.76
CA LEU A 66 -12.18 11.85 44.80
C LEU A 66 -11.55 13.04 44.08
N GLN A 67 -10.23 13.03 43.89
CA GLN A 67 -9.55 13.96 43.01
C GLN A 67 -9.15 13.23 41.72
N VAL A 68 -9.67 13.72 40.59
CA VAL A 68 -9.37 13.24 39.25
C VAL A 68 -8.37 14.20 38.60
N SER A 69 -7.17 13.72 38.29
CA SER A 69 -6.13 14.49 37.63
C SER A 69 -5.86 13.97 36.22
N SER A 70 -5.81 14.87 35.23
CA SER A 70 -5.41 14.53 33.87
C SER A 70 -3.89 14.31 33.79
N ASN A 71 -3.47 13.18 33.24
CA ASN A 71 -2.09 12.83 32.95
C ASN A 71 -1.89 12.86 31.43
N ILE A 72 -1.35 13.99 30.95
CA ILE A 72 -1.14 14.25 29.53
C ILE A 72 0.24 13.71 29.13
N GLN A 73 0.27 12.76 28.19
CA GLN A 73 1.52 12.17 27.71
C GLN A 73 2.46 13.21 27.06
N HIS A 74 1.89 14.16 26.29
CA HIS A 74 2.62 15.22 25.61
C HIS A 74 2.00 16.61 25.88
N PRO A 75 2.42 17.28 26.98
CA PRO A 75 1.91 18.61 27.36
C PRO A 75 2.25 19.74 26.38
N ASP A 76 3.18 19.48 25.46
CA ASP A 76 3.52 20.34 24.33
C ASP A 76 2.45 20.36 23.25
N ILE A 77 1.67 19.28 23.10
CA ILE A 77 0.65 19.11 22.06
C ILE A 77 -0.72 19.59 22.53
N VAL A 78 -1.13 19.23 23.75
CA VAL A 78 -2.46 19.55 24.29
C VAL A 78 -2.39 19.98 25.75
N GLN A 79 -3.31 20.86 26.16
CA GLN A 79 -3.52 21.23 27.56
C GLN A 79 -4.99 21.10 27.94
N PHE A 80 -5.27 20.51 29.10
CA PHE A 80 -6.62 20.43 29.67
C PHE A 80 -6.80 21.45 30.80
N VAL A 81 -7.98 22.10 30.82
CA VAL A 81 -8.37 23.09 31.81
C VAL A 81 -9.80 22.77 32.29
N PRO A 82 -10.03 22.51 33.59
CA PRO A 82 -9.02 22.43 34.65
C PRO A 82 -8.15 21.15 34.56
N PRO A 83 -6.91 21.17 35.05
CA PRO A 83 -6.03 19.98 35.05
C PRO A 83 -6.44 18.93 36.10
N LYS A 84 -7.17 19.37 37.13
CA LYS A 84 -7.68 18.57 38.26
C LYS A 84 -9.15 18.89 38.48
N ILE A 85 -9.92 17.86 38.80
CA ILE A 85 -11.35 17.93 39.12
C ILE A 85 -11.55 17.27 40.47
N ASP A 86 -12.16 18.01 41.39
CA ASP A 86 -12.51 17.51 42.71
C ASP A 86 -13.98 17.06 42.69
N ILE A 87 -14.20 15.76 42.88
CA ILE A 87 -15.51 15.13 42.98
C ILE A 87 -15.87 15.04 44.47
N PRO A 88 -16.91 15.74 44.94
CA PRO A 88 -17.30 15.71 46.34
C PRO A 88 -17.88 14.35 46.74
N GLY A 89 -17.63 13.93 47.99
CA GLY A 89 -18.27 12.76 48.59
C GLY A 89 -19.65 13.10 49.14
N SER A 90 -20.54 12.11 49.17
CA SER A 90 -21.91 12.21 49.68
C SER A 90 -22.12 11.21 50.83
N ASP A 91 -22.73 11.65 51.93
CA ASP A 91 -23.02 10.81 53.10
C ASP A 91 -24.09 9.73 52.80
N LEU A 92 -24.94 9.99 51.81
CA LEU A 92 -26.00 9.08 51.31
C LEU A 92 -25.87 8.99 49.78
N PRO A 93 -24.91 8.20 49.26
CA PRO A 93 -24.60 8.20 47.84
C PRO A 93 -25.76 7.66 47.00
N ASN A 94 -26.23 8.48 46.06
CA ASN A 94 -27.22 8.04 45.08
C ASN A 94 -26.54 7.26 43.96
N GLU A 95 -26.92 6.00 43.72
CA GLU A 95 -26.29 5.13 42.72
C GLU A 95 -26.69 5.45 41.27
N THR A 96 -27.74 6.25 41.05
CA THR A 96 -28.30 6.49 39.70
C THR A 96 -28.12 7.92 39.19
N VAL A 97 -27.56 8.83 39.99
CA VAL A 97 -27.40 10.23 39.58
C VAL A 97 -26.28 10.37 38.56
N GLU A 98 -26.50 11.17 37.53
CA GLU A 98 -25.49 11.50 36.52
C GLU A 98 -24.96 12.91 36.78
N ILE A 99 -23.66 13.04 37.02
CA ILE A 99 -22.97 14.32 37.24
C ILE A 99 -21.95 14.51 36.12
N THR A 100 -21.89 15.72 35.56
CA THR A 100 -20.95 16.04 34.48
C THR A 100 -20.02 17.17 34.88
N TYR A 101 -18.75 17.03 34.52
CA TYR A 101 -17.71 18.04 34.73
C TYR A 101 -17.13 18.45 33.38
N ASP A 102 -17.20 19.75 33.07
CA ASP A 102 -16.70 20.28 31.81
C ASP A 102 -15.16 20.44 31.84
N ILE A 103 -14.51 19.90 30.81
CA ILE A 103 -13.06 20.01 30.59
C ILE A 103 -12.83 20.68 29.24
N CYS A 104 -12.01 21.72 29.22
CA CYS A 104 -11.59 22.39 28.01
C CYS A 104 -10.23 21.83 27.56
N ALA A 105 -10.17 21.30 26.34
CA ALA A 105 -8.94 20.90 25.68
C ALA A 105 -8.46 21.98 24.72
N TYR A 106 -7.22 22.42 24.87
CA TYR A 106 -6.56 23.42 24.02
C TYR A 106 -5.43 22.78 23.22
N GLY A 107 -5.49 22.90 21.88
CA GLY A 107 -4.45 22.40 20.97
C GLY A 107 -3.28 23.38 20.84
N LYS A 108 -2.11 23.01 21.37
CA LYS A 108 -0.89 23.86 21.37
C LYS A 108 -0.02 23.68 20.14
N SER A 109 0.23 22.44 19.74
CA SER A 109 1.06 22.13 18.58
C SER A 109 0.54 20.89 17.85
N PRO A 110 0.79 20.76 16.53
CA PRO A 110 0.38 19.58 15.79
C PRO A 110 1.00 18.28 16.35
N GLY A 111 0.23 17.20 16.33
CA GLY A 111 0.67 15.88 16.76
C GLY A 111 -0.43 15.06 17.41
N HIS A 112 -0.03 13.94 18.02
CA HIS A 112 -0.90 13.04 18.76
C HIS A 112 -0.50 12.96 20.23
N SER A 113 -1.47 12.98 21.14
CA SER A 113 -1.25 12.73 22.57
C SER A 113 -2.41 11.92 23.14
N GLU A 114 -2.09 10.84 23.85
CA GLU A 114 -3.04 10.17 24.72
C GLU A 114 -3.07 10.88 26.09
N VAL A 115 -4.26 11.07 26.63
CA VAL A 115 -4.48 11.66 27.95
C VAL A 115 -5.22 10.63 28.79
N THR A 116 -4.58 10.20 29.87
CA THR A 116 -5.17 9.26 30.84
C THR A 116 -5.58 10.04 32.09
N PHE A 117 -6.54 9.52 32.86
CA PHE A 117 -6.98 10.15 34.09
C PHE A 117 -6.58 9.30 35.29
N ASN A 118 -5.97 9.93 36.29
CA ASN A 118 -5.64 9.29 37.56
C ASN A 118 -6.63 9.73 38.62
N VAL A 119 -7.13 8.78 39.42
CA VAL A 119 -8.08 9.03 40.51
C VAL A 119 -7.40 8.75 41.86
N THR A 120 -7.56 9.68 42.80
CA THR A 120 -7.05 9.55 44.17
C THR A 120 -8.17 9.78 45.19
N PRO A 121 -8.34 8.92 46.21
CA PRO A 121 -7.66 7.63 46.47
C PRO A 121 -7.96 6.54 45.41
N SER A 122 -7.01 5.60 45.23
CA SER A 122 -7.10 4.52 44.23
C SER A 122 -8.09 3.41 44.64
N GLY A 123 -8.73 2.74 43.67
CA GLY A 123 -9.57 1.55 43.91
C GLY A 123 -11.07 1.74 43.65
N PHE A 124 -11.51 2.93 43.24
CA PHE A 124 -12.93 3.25 43.01
C PHE A 124 -13.35 3.21 41.54
N VAL A 125 -12.39 3.35 40.61
CA VAL A 125 -12.64 3.49 39.17
C VAL A 125 -11.71 2.55 38.40
N ASN A 126 -12.24 1.93 37.35
CA ASN A 126 -11.41 1.25 36.37
C ASN A 126 -10.71 2.29 35.49
N LEU A 127 -9.41 2.49 35.71
CA LEU A 127 -8.62 3.52 35.02
C LEU A 127 -8.38 3.20 33.53
N ASP A 128 -8.55 1.94 33.13
CA ASP A 128 -8.30 1.50 31.74
C ASP A 128 -9.36 2.04 30.76
N THR A 129 -10.51 2.51 31.25
CA THR A 129 -11.61 3.00 30.41
C THR A 129 -11.64 4.54 30.30
N VAL A 130 -10.88 5.25 31.12
CA VAL A 130 -10.90 6.71 31.22
C VAL A 130 -9.66 7.31 30.54
N PHE A 131 -9.70 7.36 29.21
CA PHE A 131 -8.68 7.99 28.39
C PHE A 131 -9.28 8.79 27.23
N VAL A 132 -8.54 9.79 26.76
CA VAL A 132 -8.88 10.61 25.58
C VAL A 132 -7.66 10.67 24.67
N ARG A 133 -7.86 10.35 23.39
CA ARG A 133 -6.85 10.51 22.35
C ARG A 133 -7.06 11.83 21.64
N VAL A 134 -6.10 12.73 21.78
CA VAL A 134 -6.16 14.05 21.17
C VAL A 134 -5.22 14.10 19.98
N THR A 135 -5.78 14.44 18.82
CA THR A 135 -5.02 14.69 17.60
C THR A 135 -5.16 16.15 17.22
N VAL A 136 -4.05 16.88 17.25
CA VAL A 136 -3.99 18.30 16.88
C VAL A 136 -3.41 18.40 15.48
N MET A 137 -4.12 19.07 14.58
CA MET A 137 -3.70 19.25 13.19
C MET A 137 -3.44 20.72 12.86
N TYR A 138 -2.49 20.97 11.96
CA TYR A 138 -2.17 22.33 11.53
C TYR A 138 -3.26 22.96 10.65
N SER A 139 -3.83 22.19 9.72
CA SER A 139 -4.83 22.69 8.76
C SER A 139 -5.87 21.63 8.40
N ASN A 140 -7.14 22.02 8.47
CA ASN A 140 -8.25 21.20 8.00
C ASN A 140 -8.20 21.01 6.47
N ALA A 141 -7.78 22.02 5.71
CA ALA A 141 -7.67 21.92 4.26
C ALA A 141 -6.66 20.85 3.83
N ILE A 142 -5.50 20.76 4.50
CA ILE A 142 -4.49 19.73 4.23
C ILE A 142 -5.03 18.34 4.56
N TYR A 143 -5.77 18.21 5.67
CA TYR A 143 -6.46 16.97 6.03
C TYR A 143 -7.44 16.52 4.94
N VAL A 144 -8.32 17.42 4.46
CA VAL A 144 -9.29 17.11 3.39
C VAL A 144 -8.59 16.73 2.10
N ILE A 145 -7.54 17.45 1.69
CA ILE A 145 -6.77 17.12 0.48
C ILE A 145 -6.12 15.74 0.64
N SER A 146 -5.46 15.47 1.76
CA SER A 146 -4.85 14.17 2.04
C SER A 146 -5.87 13.03 1.99
N TYR A 147 -7.05 13.24 2.59
CA TYR A 147 -8.14 12.27 2.55
C TYR A 147 -8.61 11.98 1.11
N ILE A 148 -8.81 13.02 0.29
CA ILE A 148 -9.21 12.89 -1.11
C ILE A 148 -8.12 12.17 -1.92
N MET A 149 -6.84 12.54 -1.76
CA MET A 149 -5.73 11.89 -2.45
C MET A 149 -5.67 10.39 -2.09
N GLY A 150 -5.97 10.07 -0.83
CA GLY A 150 -6.15 8.73 -0.31
C GLY A 150 -7.04 7.84 -1.17
N TRP A 151 -8.24 8.35 -1.46
CA TRP A 151 -9.23 7.64 -2.26
C TRP A 151 -8.92 7.63 -3.75
N ILE A 152 -8.28 8.68 -4.28
CA ILE A 152 -7.90 8.74 -5.69
C ILE A 152 -6.83 7.68 -6.00
N TYR A 153 -5.78 7.53 -5.18
CA TYR A 153 -4.79 6.48 -5.46
C TYR A 153 -5.37 5.08 -5.29
N PHE A 154 -6.26 4.88 -4.31
CA PHE A 154 -6.98 3.62 -4.15
C PHE A 154 -7.72 3.25 -5.44
N LEU A 155 -8.45 4.21 -6.02
CA LEU A 155 -9.15 4.00 -7.29
C LEU A 155 -8.19 3.73 -8.44
N ALA A 156 -7.12 4.53 -8.57
CA ALA A 156 -6.13 4.39 -9.63
C ALA A 156 -5.49 2.99 -9.64
N TRP A 157 -5.03 2.52 -8.48
CA TRP A 157 -4.49 1.17 -8.35
C TRP A 157 -5.55 0.09 -8.51
N SER A 158 -6.77 0.28 -7.99
CA SER A 158 -7.84 -0.73 -8.09
C SER A 158 -8.27 -0.98 -9.54
N VAL A 159 -8.42 0.09 -10.34
CA VAL A 159 -8.79 -0.03 -11.76
C VAL A 159 -7.78 -0.89 -12.54
N SER A 160 -6.50 -0.88 -12.15
CA SER A 160 -5.44 -1.65 -12.83
C SER A 160 -5.65 -3.17 -12.82
N PHE A 161 -6.43 -3.72 -11.88
CA PHE A 161 -6.67 -5.17 -11.79
C PHE A 161 -7.72 -5.67 -12.80
N TYR A 162 -8.71 -4.84 -13.13
CA TYR A 162 -9.88 -5.24 -13.90
C TYR A 162 -9.59 -5.61 -15.37
N PRO A 163 -8.68 -4.93 -16.09
CA PRO A 163 -8.36 -5.29 -17.47
C PRO A 163 -7.97 -6.77 -17.63
N GLN A 164 -7.12 -7.29 -16.74
CA GLN A 164 -6.70 -8.69 -16.80
C GLN A 164 -7.86 -9.65 -16.52
N ILE A 165 -8.66 -9.36 -15.48
CA ILE A 165 -9.85 -10.14 -15.12
C ILE A 165 -10.83 -10.20 -16.30
N TYR A 166 -11.05 -9.05 -16.95
CA TYR A 166 -11.95 -8.94 -18.10
C TYR A 166 -11.43 -9.72 -19.32
N ILE A 167 -10.15 -9.60 -19.65
CA ILE A 167 -9.53 -10.32 -20.79
C ILE A 167 -9.64 -11.83 -20.59
N ASN A 168 -9.32 -12.32 -19.38
CA ASN A 168 -9.48 -13.74 -19.04
C ASN A 168 -10.93 -14.19 -19.19
N PHE A 169 -11.89 -13.39 -18.70
CA PHE A 169 -13.32 -13.69 -18.81
C PHE A 169 -13.81 -13.71 -20.27
N LYS A 170 -13.34 -12.77 -21.10
CA LYS A 170 -13.72 -12.67 -22.51
C LYS A 170 -13.12 -13.79 -23.36
N ARG A 171 -11.84 -14.09 -23.16
CA ARG A 171 -11.13 -15.14 -23.91
C ARG A 171 -11.47 -16.55 -23.43
N LYS A 172 -12.00 -16.71 -22.22
CA LYS A 172 -12.18 -18.00 -21.53
C LYS A 172 -10.90 -18.83 -21.47
N SER A 173 -9.76 -18.14 -21.49
CA SER A 173 -8.41 -18.70 -21.50
C SER A 173 -7.50 -17.79 -20.70
N VAL A 174 -6.63 -18.39 -19.89
CA VAL A 174 -5.57 -17.70 -19.14
C VAL A 174 -4.19 -17.93 -19.76
N VAL A 175 -4.13 -18.48 -20.98
CA VAL A 175 -2.89 -18.69 -21.71
C VAL A 175 -2.19 -17.34 -21.95
N GLY A 176 -0.93 -17.27 -21.50
CA GLY A 176 -0.10 -16.07 -21.48
C GLY A 176 -0.03 -15.35 -20.13
N LEU A 177 -0.88 -15.72 -19.16
CA LEU A 177 -0.77 -15.21 -17.79
C LEU A 177 0.42 -15.89 -17.08
N ASN A 178 1.28 -15.09 -16.44
CA ASN A 178 2.40 -15.62 -15.67
C ASN A 178 1.92 -16.06 -14.27
N PHE A 179 1.94 -17.36 -14.01
CA PHE A 179 1.50 -17.95 -12.74
C PHE A 179 2.42 -17.61 -11.56
N ASP A 180 3.72 -17.36 -11.79
CA ASP A 180 4.63 -16.90 -10.74
C ASP A 180 4.23 -15.50 -10.28
N PHE A 181 3.93 -14.62 -11.23
CA PHE A 181 3.48 -13.25 -10.95
C PHE A 181 2.17 -13.26 -10.16
N LEU A 182 1.22 -14.12 -10.55
CA LEU A 182 -0.06 -14.26 -9.84
C LEU A 182 0.13 -14.80 -8.42
N ALA A 183 0.96 -15.83 -8.24
CA ALA A 183 1.21 -16.45 -6.95
C ALA A 183 1.98 -15.51 -5.99
N LEU A 184 2.93 -14.74 -6.50
CA LEU A 184 3.60 -13.68 -5.74
C LEU A 184 2.63 -12.57 -5.34
N ASN A 185 1.74 -12.15 -6.23
CA ASN A 185 0.75 -11.11 -5.93
C ASN A 185 -0.19 -11.51 -4.79
N ILE A 186 -0.75 -12.73 -4.81
CA ILE A 186 -1.69 -13.13 -3.75
C ILE A 186 -1.00 -13.19 -2.40
N MET A 187 0.23 -13.72 -2.32
CA MET A 187 1.01 -13.71 -1.09
C MET A 187 1.25 -12.28 -0.61
N GLY A 188 1.72 -11.40 -1.50
CA GLY A 188 2.00 -10.02 -1.15
C GLY A 188 0.75 -9.29 -0.66
N PHE A 189 -0.35 -9.32 -1.42
CA PHE A 189 -1.57 -8.62 -1.03
C PHE A 189 -2.20 -9.21 0.24
N ALA A 190 -2.15 -10.53 0.45
CA ALA A 190 -2.60 -11.15 1.70
C ALA A 190 -1.78 -10.68 2.91
N MET A 191 -0.45 -10.66 2.80
CA MET A 191 0.41 -10.17 3.88
C MET A 191 0.19 -8.67 4.16
N TYR A 192 -0.02 -7.87 3.12
CA TYR A 192 -0.31 -6.45 3.26
C TYR A 192 -1.69 -6.20 3.89
N SER A 193 -2.70 -6.98 3.50
CA SER A 193 -4.01 -6.97 4.14
C SER A 193 -3.93 -7.35 5.61
N LEU A 194 -3.11 -8.35 5.96
CA LEU A 194 -2.92 -8.75 7.35
C LEU A 194 -2.31 -7.61 8.18
N PHE A 195 -1.27 -6.95 7.66
CA PHE A 195 -0.67 -5.76 8.29
C PHE A 195 -1.68 -4.62 8.46
N ASN A 196 -2.34 -4.20 7.37
CA ASN A 196 -3.26 -3.07 7.40
C ASN A 196 -4.47 -3.33 8.30
N CYS A 197 -5.11 -4.51 8.17
CA CYS A 197 -6.23 -4.86 9.03
C CYS A 197 -5.80 -5.00 10.50
N GLY A 198 -4.64 -5.61 10.75
CA GLY A 198 -4.11 -5.79 12.09
C GLY A 198 -3.86 -4.47 12.80
N LEU A 199 -3.12 -3.56 12.18
CA LEU A 199 -2.79 -2.25 12.75
C LEU A 199 -4.01 -1.30 12.80
N TYR A 200 -4.95 -1.41 11.86
CA TYR A 200 -6.13 -0.55 11.82
C TYR A 200 -7.25 -1.00 12.79
N PHE A 201 -7.51 -2.30 12.93
CA PHE A 201 -8.63 -2.78 13.75
C PHE A 201 -8.25 -3.24 15.16
N SER A 202 -7.03 -3.73 15.39
CA SER A 202 -6.65 -4.26 16.70
C SER A 202 -6.15 -3.18 17.64
N LYS A 203 -6.86 -2.96 18.75
CA LYS A 203 -6.48 -2.00 19.79
C LYS A 203 -5.18 -2.38 20.51
N ASP A 204 -4.94 -3.68 20.68
CA ASP A 204 -3.72 -4.19 21.33
C ASP A 204 -2.48 -3.94 20.46
N ILE A 205 -2.61 -4.06 19.14
CA ILE A 205 -1.52 -3.77 18.21
C ILE A 205 -1.29 -2.26 18.11
N GLN A 206 -2.36 -1.46 18.15
CA GLN A 206 -2.25 -0.01 18.22
C GLN A 206 -1.55 0.45 19.50
N SER A 207 -1.91 -0.08 20.67
CA SER A 207 -1.25 0.28 21.93
C SER A 207 0.24 -0.10 21.90
N GLU A 208 0.58 -1.24 21.31
CA GLU A 208 1.98 -1.63 21.08
C GLU A 208 2.72 -0.64 20.17
N TYR A 209 2.07 -0.16 19.10
CA TYR A 209 2.64 0.83 18.19
C TYR A 209 2.83 2.18 18.87
N PHE A 210 1.82 2.70 19.56
CA PHE A 210 1.89 3.99 20.26
C PHE A 210 2.84 3.96 21.46
N SER A 211 3.04 2.80 22.10
CA SER A 211 4.07 2.63 23.12
C SER A 211 5.48 2.86 22.55
N ARG A 212 5.73 2.41 21.32
CA ARG A 212 7.02 2.59 20.61
C ARG A 212 7.12 3.95 19.91
N HIS A 213 5.99 4.52 19.50
CA HIS A 213 5.91 5.81 18.82
C HIS A 213 4.87 6.74 19.48
N PRO A 214 5.17 7.31 20.67
CA PRO A 214 4.20 8.04 21.50
C PRO A 214 3.53 9.24 20.83
N ARG A 215 4.27 9.95 19.97
CA ARG A 215 3.81 11.16 19.27
C ARG A 215 3.19 10.89 17.91
N SER A 216 3.24 9.64 17.47
CA SER A 216 2.90 9.28 16.11
C SER A 216 1.44 8.91 15.97
N LEU A 217 0.87 9.19 14.81
CA LEU A 217 -0.45 8.72 14.44
C LEU A 217 -0.41 7.28 13.94
N ASN A 218 -1.58 6.63 13.91
CA ASN A 218 -1.70 5.36 13.21
C ASN A 218 -1.37 5.61 11.72
N PRO A 219 -0.32 4.98 11.18
CA PRO A 219 0.13 5.30 9.85
C PRO A 219 -0.75 4.67 8.77
N VAL A 220 -1.54 3.64 9.13
CA VAL A 220 -2.49 2.96 8.24
C VAL A 220 -3.81 3.69 8.25
N GLN A 221 -4.27 4.09 7.06
CA GLN A 221 -5.59 4.69 6.88
C GLN A 221 -6.59 3.70 6.27
N LEU A 222 -7.87 4.04 6.36
CA LEU A 222 -8.96 3.17 5.92
C LEU A 222 -8.85 2.81 4.43
N ASN A 223 -8.43 3.75 3.58
CA ASN A 223 -8.22 3.52 2.16
C ASN A 223 -7.08 2.51 1.86
N ASP A 224 -6.08 2.38 2.75
CA ASP A 224 -5.04 1.33 2.63
C ASP A 224 -5.61 -0.07 2.93
N VAL A 225 -6.50 -0.15 3.93
CA VAL A 225 -7.24 -1.38 4.25
C VAL A 225 -8.08 -1.81 3.06
N PHE A 226 -8.90 -0.89 2.51
CA PHE A 226 -9.71 -1.16 1.32
C PHE A 226 -8.85 -1.56 0.11
N PHE A 227 -7.76 -0.84 -0.16
CA PHE A 227 -6.85 -1.15 -1.25
C PHE A 227 -6.30 -2.58 -1.16
N SER A 228 -5.72 -2.93 -0.01
CA SER A 228 -5.07 -4.22 0.16
C SER A 228 -6.08 -5.38 0.08
N LEU A 229 -7.25 -5.24 0.70
CA LEU A 229 -8.32 -6.25 0.65
C LEU A 229 -8.88 -6.40 -0.77
N HIS A 230 -9.14 -5.29 -1.45
CA HIS A 230 -9.61 -5.29 -2.82
C HIS A 230 -8.61 -5.96 -3.77
N ALA A 231 -7.32 -5.62 -3.66
CA ALA A 231 -6.26 -6.23 -4.45
C ALA A 231 -6.13 -7.74 -4.20
N SER A 232 -6.24 -8.17 -2.94
CA SER A 232 -6.29 -9.60 -2.57
C SER A 232 -7.48 -10.30 -3.23
N PHE A 233 -8.67 -9.71 -3.16
CA PHE A 233 -9.90 -10.24 -3.75
C PHE A 233 -9.83 -10.31 -5.29
N ALA A 234 -9.40 -9.24 -5.96
CA ALA A 234 -9.23 -9.21 -7.40
C ALA A 234 -8.21 -10.26 -7.89
N THR A 235 -7.15 -10.47 -7.12
CA THR A 235 -6.16 -11.52 -7.38
C THR A 235 -6.77 -12.91 -7.20
N LEU A 236 -7.60 -13.12 -6.17
CA LEU A 236 -8.33 -14.37 -5.95
C LEU A 236 -9.32 -14.69 -7.08
N ILE A 237 -9.99 -13.67 -7.64
CA ILE A 237 -10.82 -13.83 -8.85
C ILE A 237 -9.96 -14.36 -9.99
N THR A 238 -8.79 -13.76 -10.22
CA THR A 238 -7.88 -14.18 -11.28
C THR A 238 -7.36 -15.62 -11.06
N ILE A 239 -7.08 -16.00 -9.81
CA ILE A 239 -6.73 -17.38 -9.44
C ILE A 239 -7.89 -18.34 -9.74
N THR A 240 -9.11 -17.96 -9.37
CA THR A 240 -10.32 -18.74 -9.68
C THR A 240 -10.47 -18.94 -11.19
N GLN A 241 -10.24 -17.89 -12.00
CA GLN A 241 -10.22 -18.00 -13.46
C GLN A 241 -9.17 -19.00 -13.96
N CYS A 242 -8.00 -19.09 -13.31
CA CYS A 242 -6.97 -20.06 -13.66
C CYS A 242 -7.36 -21.51 -13.37
N PHE A 243 -8.35 -21.75 -12.50
CA PHE A 243 -8.89 -23.10 -12.26
C PHE A 243 -10.04 -23.46 -13.21
N ILE A 244 -10.78 -22.47 -13.71
CA ILE A 244 -11.97 -22.67 -14.55
C ILE A 244 -11.63 -22.65 -16.05
N TYR A 245 -10.72 -21.77 -16.46
CA TYR A 245 -10.41 -21.52 -17.88
C TYR A 245 -9.21 -22.32 -18.37
N GLU A 246 -9.05 -22.39 -19.69
CA GLU A 246 -7.92 -23.06 -20.32
C GLU A 246 -6.60 -22.42 -19.90
N ARG A 247 -5.69 -23.25 -19.36
CA ARG A 247 -4.37 -22.82 -18.84
C ARG A 247 -3.19 -23.60 -19.42
N GLU A 248 -3.47 -24.52 -20.35
CA GLU A 248 -2.50 -25.47 -20.89
C GLU A 248 -1.67 -26.16 -19.77
N ASN A 249 -0.37 -26.31 -19.97
CA ASN A 249 0.59 -26.88 -19.02
C ASN A 249 1.29 -25.82 -18.16
N GLN A 250 0.77 -24.59 -18.08
CA GLN A 250 1.38 -23.52 -17.28
C GLN A 250 1.31 -23.87 -15.78
N ARG A 251 2.45 -23.72 -15.10
CA ARG A 251 2.60 -23.98 -13.66
C ARG A 251 3.49 -22.91 -13.04
N VAL A 252 3.35 -22.72 -11.72
CA VAL A 252 4.30 -21.92 -10.95
C VAL A 252 5.67 -22.61 -11.04
N SER A 253 6.70 -21.84 -11.40
CA SER A 253 8.06 -22.31 -11.56
C SER A 253 8.63 -22.82 -10.23
N VAL A 254 9.63 -23.71 -10.31
CA VAL A 254 10.31 -24.22 -9.11
C VAL A 254 10.93 -23.06 -8.31
N THR A 255 11.56 -22.11 -9.00
CA THR A 255 12.09 -20.89 -8.37
C THR A 255 11.01 -20.09 -7.67
N GLY A 256 9.86 -19.85 -8.33
CA GLY A 256 8.71 -19.16 -7.73
C GLY A 256 8.19 -19.89 -6.48
N ARG A 257 8.09 -21.22 -6.53
CA ARG A 257 7.70 -22.05 -5.38
C ARG A 257 8.70 -21.99 -4.25
N CYS A 258 10.01 -21.98 -4.52
CA CYS A 258 11.04 -21.83 -3.50
C CYS A 258 10.97 -20.45 -2.82
N VAL A 259 10.81 -19.37 -3.61
CA VAL A 259 10.66 -18.01 -3.07
C VAL A 259 9.40 -17.90 -2.20
N LEU A 260 8.26 -18.38 -2.71
CA LEU A 260 6.99 -18.39 -1.97
C LEU A 260 7.08 -19.23 -0.70
N GLY A 261 7.70 -20.42 -0.78
CA GLY A 261 7.91 -21.29 0.37
C GLY A 261 8.81 -20.66 1.43
N GLY A 262 9.88 -19.97 1.01
CA GLY A 262 10.75 -19.23 1.92
C GLY A 262 10.01 -18.09 2.63
N MET A 263 9.26 -17.27 1.90
CA MET A 263 8.46 -16.18 2.48
C MET A 263 7.34 -16.70 3.39
N ALA A 264 6.66 -17.78 2.98
CA ALA A 264 5.66 -18.46 3.81
C ALA A 264 6.29 -19.03 5.09
N GLY A 265 7.50 -19.59 5.00
CA GLY A 265 8.26 -20.07 6.14
C GLY A 265 8.60 -18.95 7.12
N VAL A 266 9.08 -17.81 6.63
CA VAL A 266 9.33 -16.62 7.48
C VAL A 266 8.05 -16.19 8.20
N ALA A 267 6.93 -16.05 7.47
CA ALA A 267 5.65 -15.65 8.05
C ALA A 267 5.14 -16.68 9.09
N LEU A 268 5.28 -17.98 8.81
CA LEU A 268 4.83 -19.03 9.73
C LEU A 268 5.68 -19.07 11.00
N VAL A 269 7.00 -18.95 10.86
CA VAL A 269 7.93 -18.93 12.01
C VAL A 269 7.67 -17.69 12.87
N SER A 270 7.58 -16.50 12.28
CA SER A 270 7.32 -15.29 13.05
C SER A 270 5.94 -15.29 13.71
N ALA A 271 4.91 -15.80 13.04
CA ALA A 271 3.58 -16.01 13.65
C ALA A 271 3.64 -16.99 14.83
N SER A 272 4.41 -18.09 14.70
CA SER A 272 4.54 -19.10 15.75
C SER A 272 5.26 -18.55 17.00
N VAL A 273 6.33 -17.76 16.78
CA VAL A 273 7.06 -17.10 17.87
C VAL A 273 6.21 -16.02 18.54
N ALA A 274 5.37 -15.31 17.78
CA ALA A 274 4.40 -14.36 18.32
C ALA A 274 3.33 -15.07 19.16
N GLY A 275 2.78 -16.17 18.66
CA GLY A 275 1.84 -17.01 19.40
C GLY A 275 2.43 -17.61 20.69
N ALA A 276 3.74 -17.82 20.75
CA ALA A 276 4.46 -18.25 21.95
C ALA A 276 4.78 -17.11 22.94
N GLY A 277 4.38 -15.86 22.63
CA GLY A 277 4.64 -14.69 23.46
C GLY A 277 6.11 -14.25 23.52
N LYS A 278 6.94 -14.70 22.56
CA LYS A 278 8.37 -14.34 22.45
C LYS A 278 8.64 -13.24 21.44
N LEU A 279 7.67 -12.96 20.58
CA LEU A 279 7.65 -11.86 19.63
C LEU A 279 6.34 -11.11 19.85
N ALA A 280 6.37 -9.80 19.73
CA ALA A 280 5.14 -9.02 19.79
C ALA A 280 4.37 -9.10 18.46
N TRP A 281 3.05 -8.94 18.51
CA TRP A 281 2.22 -9.11 17.31
C TRP A 281 2.48 -8.02 16.27
N LEU A 282 2.83 -6.80 16.70
CA LEU A 282 3.23 -5.73 15.78
C LEU A 282 4.47 -6.11 14.96
N ASP A 283 5.46 -6.79 15.57
CA ASP A 283 6.67 -7.23 14.86
C ASP A 283 6.36 -8.29 13.80
N PHE A 284 5.45 -9.22 14.10
CA PHE A 284 4.96 -10.17 13.11
C PHE A 284 4.31 -9.46 11.92
N LEU A 285 3.43 -8.49 12.18
CA LEU A 285 2.76 -7.73 11.13
C LEU A 285 3.77 -6.88 10.31
N ASN A 286 4.79 -6.33 10.94
CA ASN A 286 5.88 -5.65 10.24
C ASN A 286 6.64 -6.60 9.31
N TYR A 287 6.92 -7.85 9.74
CA TYR A 287 7.49 -8.85 8.83
C TYR A 287 6.57 -9.16 7.64
N CYS A 288 5.25 -9.23 7.84
CA CYS A 288 4.30 -9.38 6.75
C CYS A 288 4.37 -8.20 5.75
N SER A 289 4.44 -6.97 6.26
CA SER A 289 4.55 -5.78 5.41
C SER A 289 5.88 -5.77 4.62
N TYR A 290 7.00 -6.18 5.23
CA TYR A 290 8.28 -6.35 4.53
C TYR A 290 8.28 -7.46 3.48
N ILE A 291 7.57 -8.57 3.71
CA ILE A 291 7.38 -9.61 2.69
C ILE A 291 6.69 -9.02 1.46
N LYS A 292 5.61 -8.24 1.65
CA LYS A 292 4.95 -7.51 0.55
C LYS A 292 5.95 -6.64 -0.20
N LEU A 293 6.74 -5.85 0.52
CA LEU A 293 7.72 -4.95 -0.08
C LEU A 293 8.78 -5.71 -0.90
N CYS A 294 9.30 -6.83 -0.38
CA CYS A 294 10.24 -7.70 -1.08
C CYS A 294 9.64 -8.30 -2.36
N ILE A 295 8.39 -8.74 -2.31
CA ILE A 295 7.67 -9.26 -3.48
C ILE A 295 7.59 -8.21 -4.58
N THR A 296 7.31 -6.95 -4.23
CA THR A 296 7.26 -5.84 -5.18
C THR A 296 8.59 -5.69 -5.93
N LEU A 297 9.72 -5.73 -5.22
CA LEU A 297 11.06 -5.67 -5.83
C LEU A 297 11.35 -6.88 -6.73
N ILE A 298 11.02 -8.09 -6.27
CA ILE A 298 11.22 -9.34 -7.03
C ILE A 298 10.42 -9.32 -8.34
N LYS A 299 9.30 -8.60 -8.40
CA LYS A 299 8.51 -8.48 -9.64
C LYS A 299 9.10 -7.48 -10.62
N TYR A 300 9.50 -6.30 -10.15
CA TYR A 300 9.94 -5.23 -11.04
C TYR A 300 11.34 -5.45 -11.61
N VAL A 301 12.28 -5.99 -10.82
CA VAL A 301 13.68 -6.18 -11.26
C VAL A 301 13.81 -7.13 -12.46
N PRO A 302 13.20 -8.33 -12.48
CA PRO A 302 13.27 -9.21 -13.63
C PRO A 302 12.60 -8.60 -14.86
N GLN A 303 11.48 -7.89 -14.70
CA GLN A 303 10.81 -7.23 -15.82
C GLN A 303 11.71 -6.15 -16.45
N ALA A 304 12.33 -5.32 -15.62
CA ALA A 304 13.29 -4.30 -16.05
C ALA A 304 14.46 -4.92 -16.83
N TYR A 305 15.00 -6.04 -16.32
CA TYR A 305 16.06 -6.79 -16.97
C TYR A 305 15.61 -7.46 -18.28
N MET A 306 14.41 -8.04 -18.33
CA MET A 306 13.87 -8.67 -19.53
C MET A 306 13.63 -7.66 -20.65
N ASN A 307 13.07 -6.49 -20.32
CA ASN A 307 12.95 -5.38 -21.26
C ASN A 307 14.32 -4.95 -21.79
N TYR A 308 15.33 -4.87 -20.90
CA TYR A 308 16.70 -4.55 -21.28
C TYR A 308 17.34 -5.61 -22.19
N LYS A 309 17.11 -6.89 -21.94
CA LYS A 309 17.65 -8.00 -22.74
C LYS A 309 16.97 -8.10 -24.10
N ARG A 310 15.65 -7.94 -24.15
CA ARG A 310 14.84 -8.02 -25.37
C ARG A 310 14.93 -6.75 -26.23
N LYS A 311 15.36 -5.62 -25.63
CA LYS A 311 15.33 -4.29 -26.27
C LYS A 311 13.95 -3.91 -26.80
N SER A 312 12.90 -4.41 -26.15
CA SER A 312 11.50 -4.23 -26.54
C SER A 312 10.61 -4.30 -25.31
N THR A 313 9.58 -3.47 -25.29
CA THR A 313 8.49 -3.44 -24.31
C THR A 313 7.16 -3.92 -24.89
N VAL A 314 7.18 -4.55 -26.07
CA VAL A 314 5.98 -5.12 -26.71
C VAL A 314 5.49 -6.33 -25.91
N GLY A 315 4.17 -6.42 -25.72
CA GLY A 315 3.52 -7.49 -24.93
C GLY A 315 3.11 -7.08 -23.52
N TRP A 316 3.23 -5.80 -23.15
CA TRP A 316 2.83 -5.28 -21.84
C TRP A 316 2.01 -3.99 -21.95
N SER A 317 0.98 -3.85 -21.11
CA SER A 317 0.13 -2.66 -21.06
C SER A 317 0.86 -1.52 -20.34
N ILE A 318 1.31 -0.53 -21.12
CA ILE A 318 1.89 0.70 -20.56
C ILE A 318 0.88 1.50 -19.73
N GLY A 319 -0.43 1.36 -20.01
CA GLY A 319 -1.48 2.02 -19.25
C GLY A 319 -1.51 1.59 -17.78
N ASN A 320 -1.19 0.33 -17.49
CA ASN A 320 -1.10 -0.14 -16.11
C ASN A 320 0.06 0.53 -15.36
N ILE A 321 1.16 0.85 -16.05
CA ILE A 321 2.29 1.57 -15.47
C ILE A 321 1.96 3.03 -15.20
N PHE A 322 1.19 3.69 -16.05
CA PHE A 322 0.72 5.04 -15.74
C PHE A 322 -0.21 5.07 -14.52
N LEU A 323 -1.11 4.08 -14.41
CA LEU A 323 -1.98 3.96 -13.24
C LEU A 323 -1.20 3.64 -11.95
N ASP A 324 -0.18 2.79 -12.04
CA ASP A 324 0.73 2.49 -10.92
C ASP A 324 1.51 3.75 -10.51
N PHE A 325 2.05 4.49 -11.48
CA PHE A 325 2.80 5.73 -11.25
C PHE A 325 1.94 6.81 -10.59
N VAL A 326 0.71 7.01 -11.08
CA VAL A 326 -0.24 7.96 -10.48
C VAL A 326 -0.59 7.53 -9.06
N GLY A 327 -0.88 6.24 -8.85
CA GLY A 327 -1.17 5.71 -7.53
C GLY A 327 -0.01 5.87 -6.55
N GLY A 328 1.21 5.54 -6.97
CA GLY A 328 2.44 5.70 -6.17
C GLY A 328 2.75 7.15 -5.84
N SER A 329 2.63 8.05 -6.83
CA SER A 329 2.82 9.50 -6.65
C SER A 329 1.85 10.07 -5.60
N LEU A 330 0.56 9.75 -5.75
CA LEU A 330 -0.48 10.23 -4.86
C LEU A 330 -0.38 9.62 -3.45
N SER A 331 0.06 8.37 -3.34
CA SER A 331 0.30 7.72 -2.05
C SER A 331 1.45 8.39 -1.27
N VAL A 332 2.58 8.67 -1.93
CA VAL A 332 3.71 9.39 -1.31
C VAL A 332 3.32 10.82 -0.96
N LEU A 333 2.56 11.50 -1.83
CA LEU A 333 2.06 12.84 -1.56
C LEU A 333 1.13 12.85 -0.33
N GLN A 334 0.21 11.89 -0.23
CA GLN A 334 -0.67 11.77 0.93
C GLN A 334 0.14 11.63 2.22
N MET A 335 1.13 10.73 2.24
CA MET A 335 1.99 10.54 3.42
C MET A 335 2.75 11.82 3.78
N THR A 336 3.25 12.55 2.76
CA THR A 336 3.97 13.82 2.96
C THR A 336 3.06 14.89 3.56
N LEU A 337 1.82 15.02 3.05
CA LEU A 337 0.83 15.96 3.57
C LEU A 337 0.46 15.65 5.02
N ASN A 338 0.30 14.37 5.37
CA ASN A 338 0.03 13.96 6.76
C ASN A 338 1.21 14.25 7.68
N ALA A 339 2.43 13.88 7.28
CA ALA A 339 3.63 14.14 8.07
C ALA A 339 3.79 15.64 8.35
N TYR A 340 3.50 16.49 7.36
CA TYR A 340 3.48 17.94 7.53
C TYR A 340 2.33 18.42 8.44
N ASN A 341 1.10 17.96 8.22
CA ASN A 341 -0.08 18.46 8.94
C ASN A 341 -0.07 18.13 10.44
N TYR A 342 0.57 17.03 10.81
CA TYR A 342 0.67 16.56 12.19
C TYR A 342 2.07 16.70 12.78
N ASN A 343 3.02 17.28 12.04
CA ASN A 343 4.44 17.37 12.39
C ASN A 343 5.06 16.01 12.80
N ASP A 344 4.61 14.94 12.13
CA ASP A 344 4.92 13.55 12.45
C ASP A 344 5.68 12.88 11.30
N TRP A 345 6.94 13.27 11.14
CA TRP A 345 7.87 12.68 10.18
C TRP A 345 8.31 11.26 10.58
N VAL A 346 8.09 10.86 11.83
CA VAL A 346 8.39 9.51 12.30
C VAL A 346 7.40 8.52 11.67
N SER A 347 6.09 8.83 11.65
CA SER A 347 5.09 8.00 10.96
C SER A 347 5.30 7.91 9.45
N PHE A 348 5.90 8.94 8.83
CA PHE A 348 6.25 8.90 7.41
C PHE A 348 7.17 7.72 7.08
N PHE A 349 8.14 7.42 7.96
CA PHE A 349 9.02 6.25 7.84
C PHE A 349 8.53 5.04 8.64
N GLY A 350 7.60 5.23 9.58
CA GLY A 350 6.99 4.19 10.41
C GLY A 350 6.18 3.18 9.59
N ASP A 351 5.47 3.63 8.56
CA ASP A 351 4.96 2.75 7.51
C ASP A 351 5.94 2.67 6.34
N ALA A 352 7.08 2.05 6.63
CA ALA A 352 8.15 1.79 5.68
C ALA A 352 7.65 1.02 4.45
N THR A 353 6.58 0.23 4.59
CA THR A 353 6.02 -0.55 3.50
C THR A 353 5.19 0.32 2.56
N LYS A 354 4.31 1.19 3.04
CA LYS A 354 3.56 2.11 2.18
C LYS A 354 4.48 3.13 1.50
N PHE A 355 5.40 3.73 2.24
CA PHE A 355 6.42 4.60 1.67
C PHE A 355 7.26 3.86 0.62
N GLY A 356 7.75 2.67 0.96
CA GLY A 356 8.54 1.83 0.05
C GLY A 356 7.76 1.37 -1.19
N LEU A 357 6.46 1.05 -1.04
CA LEU A 357 5.58 0.71 -2.16
C LEU A 357 5.47 1.88 -3.12
N GLY A 358 5.16 3.08 -2.61
CA GLY A 358 5.07 4.29 -3.42
C GLY A 358 6.40 4.66 -4.09
N LEU A 359 7.51 4.65 -3.32
CA LEU A 359 8.84 5.00 -3.82
C LEU A 359 9.36 4.01 -4.86
N PHE A 360 9.29 2.70 -4.59
CA PHE A 360 9.78 1.70 -5.54
C PHE A 360 8.90 1.66 -6.79
N SER A 361 7.58 1.77 -6.66
CA SER A 361 6.66 1.93 -7.79
C SER A 361 7.08 3.13 -8.66
N LEU A 362 7.22 4.33 -8.06
CA LEU A 362 7.68 5.53 -8.77
C LEU A 362 8.99 5.33 -9.54
N VAL A 363 10.02 4.78 -8.90
CA VAL A 363 11.34 4.58 -9.52
C VAL A 363 11.27 3.59 -10.69
N PHE A 364 10.60 2.45 -10.50
CA PHE A 364 10.48 1.43 -11.54
C PHE A 364 9.57 1.89 -12.67
N ASP A 365 8.50 2.62 -12.37
CA ASP A 365 7.57 3.13 -13.38
C ASP A 365 8.21 4.18 -14.26
N ILE A 366 8.96 5.13 -13.69
CA ILE A 366 9.78 6.07 -14.47
C ILE A 366 10.73 5.29 -15.37
N PHE A 367 11.40 4.27 -14.83
CA PHE A 367 12.30 3.44 -15.60
C PHE A 367 11.58 2.71 -16.75
N PHE A 368 10.39 2.17 -16.52
CA PHE A 368 9.58 1.49 -17.54
C PHE A 368 9.05 2.44 -18.61
N ILE A 369 8.63 3.64 -18.24
CA ILE A 369 8.20 4.71 -19.16
C ILE A 369 9.39 5.11 -20.05
N LEU A 370 10.58 5.29 -19.48
CA LEU A 370 11.81 5.57 -20.24
C LEU A 370 12.17 4.41 -21.18
N GLN A 371 12.07 3.16 -20.73
CA GLN A 371 12.27 1.99 -21.60
C GLN A 371 11.29 1.98 -22.78
N HIS A 372 10.01 2.28 -22.53
CA HIS A 372 8.95 2.21 -23.54
C HIS A 372 9.02 3.34 -24.57
N TYR A 373 9.20 4.59 -24.13
CA TYR A 373 9.10 5.76 -25.02
C TYR A 373 10.43 6.32 -25.51
N VAL A 374 11.52 6.07 -24.77
CA VAL A 374 12.84 6.65 -25.09
C VAL A 374 13.78 5.58 -25.64
N PHE A 375 14.04 4.51 -24.87
CA PHE A 375 15.12 3.58 -25.21
C PHE A 375 14.77 2.57 -26.29
N TYR A 376 13.53 2.11 -26.36
CA TYR A 376 13.10 1.04 -27.28
C TYR A 376 12.07 1.48 -28.31
N ARG A 377 12.01 2.79 -28.60
CA ARG A 377 11.08 3.38 -29.56
C ARG A 377 11.31 2.89 -30.99
N GLU A 378 12.58 2.83 -31.43
CA GLU A 378 12.95 2.51 -32.82
C GLU A 378 12.70 1.05 -33.22
N HIS A 379 12.60 0.13 -32.25
CA HIS A 379 12.33 -1.28 -32.55
C HIS A 379 10.85 -1.54 -32.91
N LYS A 380 9.94 -0.60 -32.60
CA LYS A 380 8.56 -0.60 -33.12
C LYS A 380 8.54 -0.30 -34.62
N ASP A 381 9.32 0.70 -35.05
CA ASP A 381 9.35 1.14 -36.45
C ASP A 381 9.99 0.06 -37.33
N LEU A 382 11.09 -0.56 -36.89
CA LEU A 382 11.77 -1.66 -37.61
C LEU A 382 10.91 -2.92 -37.79
N MET A 383 10.04 -3.25 -36.83
CA MET A 383 9.10 -4.38 -36.95
C MET A 383 7.95 -4.07 -37.91
N PHE A 384 7.48 -2.83 -37.96
CA PHE A 384 6.44 -2.41 -38.90
C PHE A 384 6.97 -2.40 -40.33
N ASP A 385 8.19 -1.87 -40.54
CA ASP A 385 8.87 -1.84 -41.85
C ASP A 385 9.16 -3.25 -42.38
N SER A 386 9.63 -4.17 -41.52
CA SER A 386 9.87 -5.57 -41.91
C SER A 386 8.58 -6.39 -42.10
N SER A 387 7.46 -5.95 -41.52
CA SER A 387 6.13 -6.53 -41.79
C SER A 387 5.57 -6.04 -43.13
N GLU A 388 5.79 -4.77 -43.49
CA GLU A 388 5.44 -4.23 -44.81
C GLU A 388 6.32 -4.82 -45.92
N GLU A 389 7.63 -4.93 -45.73
CA GLU A 389 8.55 -5.60 -46.68
C GLU A 389 8.29 -7.13 -46.77
N GLY A 390 7.89 -7.76 -45.66
CA GLY A 390 7.51 -9.18 -45.62
C GLY A 390 6.15 -9.49 -46.26
N SER A 391 5.26 -8.50 -46.36
CA SER A 391 3.90 -8.66 -46.91
C SER A 391 3.82 -8.70 -48.44
N ILE A 392 4.91 -8.40 -49.16
CA ILE A 392 4.97 -8.51 -50.63
C ILE A 392 5.32 -9.93 -51.09
N ARG A 393 5.59 -10.87 -50.18
CA ARG A 393 5.88 -12.27 -50.56
C ARG A 393 5.05 -13.28 -49.77
N THR A 394 4.20 -13.95 -50.53
CA THR A 394 3.51 -15.25 -50.30
C THR A 394 2.04 -15.20 -49.88
N ASN A 395 1.20 -15.58 -50.83
CA ASN A 395 -0.19 -16.01 -50.68
C ASN A 395 -0.30 -17.24 -49.76
N GLY A 396 -1.33 -17.26 -48.92
CA GLY A 396 -2.00 -18.49 -48.46
C GLY A 396 -2.08 -18.68 -46.95
N GLY A 397 -3.26 -18.44 -46.37
CA GLY A 397 -3.66 -18.94 -45.04
C GLY A 397 -3.72 -17.87 -43.95
N SER A 398 -4.90 -17.27 -43.80
CA SER A 398 -5.19 -16.22 -42.81
C SER A 398 -5.22 -16.76 -41.37
N GLU A 399 -4.34 -16.26 -40.50
CA GLU A 399 -4.60 -16.22 -39.06
C GLU A 399 -4.02 -14.91 -38.49
N TYR A 400 -4.91 -13.93 -38.24
CA TYR A 400 -4.57 -12.68 -37.56
C TYR A 400 -5.54 -12.43 -36.42
N TYR A 401 -5.03 -12.49 -35.18
CA TYR A 401 -5.74 -12.03 -34.00
C TYR A 401 -5.69 -10.50 -33.94
N LEU A 402 -6.83 -9.85 -34.21
CA LEU A 402 -7.05 -8.42 -34.03
C LEU A 402 -7.17 -8.08 -32.53
N VAL A 403 -6.33 -7.16 -32.05
CA VAL A 403 -6.54 -6.46 -30.78
C VAL A 403 -7.09 -5.06 -31.09
N PRO A 404 -8.35 -4.72 -30.76
CA PRO A 404 -8.86 -3.37 -30.96
C PRO A 404 -8.40 -2.45 -29.83
N THR A 405 -7.69 -1.37 -30.20
CA THR A 405 -7.47 -0.20 -29.36
C THR A 405 -8.74 0.63 -29.29
N TRP A 406 -9.27 0.83 -28.09
CA TRP A 406 -10.44 1.69 -27.84
C TRP A 406 -10.02 3.15 -27.65
N PHE A 407 -10.30 4.00 -28.65
CA PHE A 407 -10.78 5.39 -28.54
C PHE A 407 -11.30 5.79 -29.93
N GLY A 408 -12.55 6.24 -30.02
CA GLY A 408 -13.36 6.18 -31.25
C GLY A 408 -13.32 7.38 -32.19
N ALA A 409 -13.95 7.20 -33.35
CA ALA A 409 -14.67 8.23 -34.10
C ALA A 409 -15.62 7.55 -35.12
N ASN A 410 -16.85 8.06 -35.18
CA ASN A 410 -17.93 7.59 -36.04
C ASN A 410 -17.63 7.79 -37.53
N GLY A 411 -18.09 6.86 -38.38
CA GLY A 411 -18.18 7.06 -39.84
C GLY A 411 -18.50 5.78 -40.60
N LEU A 412 -19.70 5.68 -41.17
CA LEU A 412 -20.17 4.60 -42.05
C LEU A 412 -19.33 4.47 -43.34
N PRO A 413 -19.37 3.32 -44.05
CA PRO A 413 -18.58 3.08 -45.25
C PRO A 413 -19.28 3.61 -46.51
N THR A 414 -18.56 4.34 -47.35
CA THR A 414 -18.92 4.55 -48.76
C THR A 414 -17.89 3.89 -49.66
N THR A 415 -18.30 2.77 -50.25
CA THR A 415 -17.74 2.19 -51.46
C THR A 415 -17.81 3.19 -52.62
N VAL A 416 -16.66 3.51 -53.22
CA VAL A 416 -16.60 3.97 -54.61
C VAL A 416 -15.50 3.19 -55.31
N THR A 417 -15.93 2.32 -56.21
CA THR A 417 -15.18 1.67 -57.27
C THR A 417 -14.74 2.70 -58.30
N GLY A 418 -13.50 2.59 -58.80
CA GLY A 418 -13.00 3.39 -59.92
C GLY A 418 -11.67 2.85 -60.43
N ASP A 419 -11.75 1.92 -61.38
CA ASP A 419 -10.65 1.54 -62.26
C ASP A 419 -10.12 2.78 -63.02
N CYS A 420 -8.80 2.86 -63.26
CA CYS A 420 -8.26 3.08 -64.60
C CYS A 420 -6.73 2.95 -64.64
N HIS A 421 -6.30 2.31 -65.73
CA HIS A 421 -4.94 2.00 -66.14
C HIS A 421 -4.04 3.23 -66.43
N ALA A 422 -2.74 2.93 -66.40
CA ALA A 422 -1.57 3.74 -66.75
C ALA A 422 -1.66 4.58 -68.03
N THR A 423 -0.98 5.74 -68.02
CA THR A 423 -0.02 6.18 -69.06
C THR A 423 0.85 7.35 -68.61
N ASP A 424 2.03 7.41 -69.21
CA ASP A 424 3.21 8.20 -68.91
C ASP A 424 3.12 9.74 -69.09
N THR A 425 4.16 10.38 -68.51
CA THR A 425 4.99 11.48 -69.08
C THR A 425 4.79 12.97 -68.71
N PHE A 426 5.95 13.56 -68.34
CA PHE A 426 6.48 14.93 -68.50
C PHE A 426 6.11 16.11 -67.56
N HIS A 427 7.16 16.60 -66.85
CA HIS A 427 7.54 17.98 -66.43
C HIS A 427 6.43 19.03 -66.15
N THR A 428 6.44 19.80 -65.05
CA THR A 428 7.31 20.98 -64.85
C THR A 428 7.12 21.57 -63.43
N THR A 429 8.22 22.13 -62.90
CA THR A 429 8.46 22.89 -61.67
C THR A 429 7.49 24.06 -61.37
N VAL A 430 7.01 24.18 -60.12
CA VAL A 430 6.90 25.46 -59.36
C VAL A 430 6.99 25.14 -57.86
N GLY A 431 7.92 25.77 -57.15
CA GLY A 431 8.10 25.61 -55.70
C GLY A 431 7.44 26.71 -54.87
N VAL A 432 7.13 26.41 -53.61
CA VAL A 432 7.10 27.37 -52.48
C VAL A 432 7.56 26.66 -51.21
N ALA A 433 8.51 27.27 -50.52
CA ALA A 433 9.19 26.79 -49.33
C ALA A 433 8.42 27.11 -48.03
N SER A 434 8.57 26.27 -46.99
CA SER A 434 8.55 26.73 -45.59
C SER A 434 9.17 25.70 -44.62
N GLY A 435 10.35 26.06 -44.09
CA GLY A 435 10.73 25.91 -42.67
C GLY A 435 10.89 24.52 -42.02
N ARG A 436 12.09 23.93 -42.10
CA ARG A 436 12.58 22.94 -41.10
C ARG A 436 13.44 23.65 -40.06
N HIS A 437 13.02 23.66 -38.80
CA HIS A 437 13.89 23.95 -37.65
C HIS A 437 14.39 22.64 -37.04
N ARG A 438 15.69 22.38 -37.16
CA ARG A 438 16.42 21.27 -36.52
C ARG A 438 17.09 21.84 -35.27
N MET A 439 16.56 21.57 -34.08
CA MET A 439 17.29 21.78 -32.83
C MET A 439 18.17 20.55 -32.57
N ARG A 440 19.49 20.71 -32.73
CA ARG A 440 20.50 19.78 -32.20
C ARG A 440 20.73 20.15 -30.73
N VAL A 441 20.39 19.24 -29.80
CA VAL A 441 20.86 19.32 -28.41
C VAL A 441 21.97 18.30 -28.22
N CYS A 442 23.10 18.77 -27.69
CA CYS A 442 24.38 18.07 -27.54
C CYS A 442 24.30 16.83 -26.64
N GLY A 443 24.34 15.63 -27.23
CA GLY A 443 24.43 14.34 -26.53
C GLY A 443 25.85 13.85 -26.25
N ALA A 444 26.80 14.74 -25.95
CA ALA A 444 28.22 14.37 -25.83
C ALA A 444 28.72 14.15 -24.38
N SER A 445 28.04 14.65 -23.34
CA SER A 445 28.63 14.65 -21.99
C SER A 445 28.31 13.43 -21.10
N ILE A 446 27.32 12.59 -21.45
CA ILE A 446 26.87 11.48 -20.59
C ILE A 446 27.53 10.13 -20.95
N LYS A 447 27.97 9.95 -22.21
CA LYS A 447 28.65 8.71 -22.65
C LYS A 447 30.00 8.48 -21.96
N ASN A 448 30.69 9.53 -21.52
CA ASN A 448 31.99 9.41 -20.85
C ASN A 448 31.87 9.09 -19.35
N ILE A 449 30.77 9.48 -18.70
CA ILE A 449 30.52 9.17 -17.29
C ILE A 449 30.17 7.68 -17.11
N LEU A 450 29.38 7.11 -18.03
CA LEU A 450 29.03 5.68 -17.98
C LEU A 450 30.22 4.74 -18.31
N LYS A 451 31.20 5.19 -19.11
CA LYS A 451 32.33 4.35 -19.54
C LYS A 451 33.35 4.13 -18.42
N ASN A 452 33.53 5.12 -17.54
CA ASN A 452 34.45 5.04 -16.40
C ASN A 452 33.91 4.21 -15.22
N VAL A 453 32.59 4.05 -15.10
CA VAL A 453 31.97 3.23 -14.04
C VAL A 453 31.95 1.74 -14.41
N LEU A 454 31.98 1.39 -15.71
CA LEU A 454 31.78 0.00 -16.17
C LEU A 454 33.07 -0.76 -16.52
N THR A 455 34.26 -0.17 -16.34
CA THR A 455 35.55 -0.82 -16.61
C THR A 455 36.42 -0.99 -15.37
N ARG A 456 35.93 -1.76 -14.38
CA ARG A 456 36.80 -2.47 -13.43
C ARG A 456 36.28 -3.90 -13.20
N ARG A 457 36.81 -4.85 -13.97
CA ARG A 457 36.77 -6.29 -13.68
C ARG A 457 38.20 -6.85 -13.68
N ARG A 458 38.72 -7.17 -12.49
CA ARG A 458 39.50 -8.38 -12.14
C ARG A 458 40.25 -8.12 -10.84
N TRP A 459 39.89 -8.87 -9.81
CA TRP A 459 40.79 -9.15 -8.68
C TRP A 459 41.25 -10.60 -8.83
N SER A 460 42.56 -10.81 -8.73
CA SER A 460 43.17 -12.09 -8.42
C SER A 460 44.30 -11.81 -7.42
N PRO A 461 44.60 -12.73 -6.48
CA PRO A 461 45.19 -12.39 -5.21
C PRO A 461 46.72 -12.48 -5.26
N VAL A 462 47.42 -11.55 -4.60
CA VAL A 462 48.85 -11.72 -4.26
C VAL A 462 49.11 -11.19 -2.85
N ALA A 463 50.04 -11.90 -2.19
CA ALA A 463 50.30 -12.01 -0.78
C ALA A 463 50.88 -10.77 -0.06
N VAL A 464 50.80 -10.87 1.27
CA VAL A 464 51.36 -10.03 2.34
C VAL A 464 52.89 -9.98 2.31
N VAL A 465 53.49 -8.79 2.44
CA VAL A 465 54.73 -8.53 3.20
C VAL A 465 54.65 -7.14 3.81
N GLY A 466 54.92 -7.03 5.12
CA GLY A 466 54.76 -5.82 5.92
C GLY A 466 55.99 -4.91 6.02
N GLY A 467 55.82 -3.79 6.72
CA GLY A 467 56.90 -2.89 7.15
C GLY A 467 56.45 -1.43 7.30
N PRO A 468 56.73 -0.71 8.40
CA PRO A 468 55.92 0.41 8.88
C PRO A 468 56.55 1.78 8.60
N PHE A 469 55.76 2.87 8.47
CA PHE A 469 56.29 4.22 8.65
C PHE A 469 55.26 5.22 9.27
N VAL A 470 55.81 6.01 10.17
CA VAL A 470 55.27 6.90 11.22
C VAL A 470 54.57 8.17 10.68
N PRO A 471 53.59 8.76 11.41
CA PRO A 471 52.95 10.02 11.00
C PRO A 471 53.74 11.24 11.50
N SER A 472 53.83 12.29 10.68
CA SER A 472 54.37 13.60 11.08
C SER A 472 53.35 14.69 10.83
N LEU A 473 52.94 15.34 11.93
CA LEU A 473 52.23 16.62 11.97
C LEU A 473 52.98 17.70 11.19
N LYS A 474 52.23 18.64 10.61
CA LYS A 474 52.63 20.05 10.59
C LYS A 474 51.42 20.99 10.63
N LEU A 475 51.43 21.80 11.69
CA LEU A 475 50.64 23.00 11.96
C LEU A 475 51.23 24.22 11.22
N GLU A 476 50.49 25.33 11.34
CA GLU A 476 50.75 26.73 10.95
C GLU A 476 50.06 27.17 9.64
N LYS A 477 49.26 28.24 9.61
CA LYS A 477 49.05 29.36 10.55
C LYS A 477 47.63 29.92 10.42
#